data_AF-A0A7C9GN45-F1
#
_entry.id   AF-A0A7C9GN45-F1
#
_cell.length_a   1.000
_cell.length_b   1.000
_cell.length_c   1.000
_cell.angle_alpha   90.00
_cell.angle_beta   90.00
_cell.angle_gamma   90.00
#
_symmetry.space_group_name_H-M   'P 1'
#
loop_
_entity.id
_entity.type
_entity.pdbx_description
1 polymer ?
#
loop_
_entity_poly.entity_id
_entity_poly.type
_entity_poly.pdbx_seq_one_letter_code
_entity_poly.pdbx_strand_id
1 'polypeptide(L)'
;METPYDWTTIIVFAGLIVLFLQRSQGAPRDHLWQYLVAAIGCATTNYLGNEAIKQSSMSYHFAAVALGLATLAFIWFILQPFTNDQS
;
A
#
# COMPACT_ATOMS: atom_id res chain seq x y z
N MET A 1 2.76 0.94 -17.73
CA MET A 1 1.66 0.59 -16.82
C MET A 1 0.73 -0.29 -17.61
N GLU A 2 0.95 -1.59 -17.54
CA GLU A 2 0.32 -2.56 -18.45
C GLU A 2 -0.49 -3.63 -17.70
N THR A 3 -0.27 -3.79 -16.39
CA THR A 3 -0.90 -4.85 -15.60
C THR A 3 -1.93 -4.31 -14.61
N PRO A 4 -2.90 -5.12 -14.17
CA PRO A 4 -3.81 -4.76 -13.08
C PRO A 4 -3.10 -4.42 -11.76
N TYR A 5 -1.93 -5.03 -11.51
CA TYR A 5 -1.13 -4.76 -10.32
C TYR A 5 -0.52 -3.36 -10.34
N ASP A 6 -0.08 -2.87 -11.51
CA ASP A 6 0.43 -1.50 -11.65
C ASP A 6 -0.65 -0.51 -11.24
N TRP A 7 -1.85 -0.63 -11.80
CA TRP A 7 -2.96 0.29 -11.50
C TRP A 7 -3.38 0.24 -10.03
N THR A 8 -3.50 -0.97 -9.47
CA THR A 8 -3.93 -1.15 -8.08
C THR A 8 -2.91 -0.56 -7.11
N THR A 9 -1.63 -0.90 -7.28
CA THR A 9 -0.58 -0.43 -6.37
C THR A 9 -0.34 1.06 -6.49
N ILE A 10 -0.47 1.65 -7.68
CA ILE A 10 -0.39 3.11 -7.88
C ILE A 10 -1.51 3.84 -7.17
N ILE A 11 -2.76 3.37 -7.26
CA ILE A 11 -3.89 3.99 -6.56
C ILE A 11 -3.65 3.99 -5.05
N VAL A 12 -3.20 2.86 -4.50
CA VAL A 12 -2.89 2.75 -3.07
C VAL A 12 -1.74 3.66 -2.68
N PHE A 13 -0.67 3.70 -3.49
CA PHE A 13 0.50 4.53 -3.24
C PHE A 13 0.17 6.03 -3.31
N ALA A 14 -0.62 6.44 -4.30
CA ALA A 14 -1.11 7.81 -4.40
C ALA A 14 -1.97 8.18 -3.19
N GLY A 15 -2.86 7.29 -2.75
CA GLY A 15 -3.63 7.46 -1.51
C GLY A 15 -2.73 7.62 -0.28
N LEU A 16 -1.68 6.81 -0.17
CA LEU A 16 -0.68 6.93 0.92
C LEU A 16 0.05 8.27 0.91
N ILE A 17 0.45 8.77 -0.27
CA ILE A 17 1.09 10.09 -0.40
C ILE A 17 0.14 11.19 0.05
N VAL A 18 -1.12 11.15 -0.39
CA VAL A 18 -2.13 12.14 0.01
C VAL A 18 -2.37 12.11 1.52
N LEU A 19 -2.51 10.91 2.11
CA LEU A 19 -2.68 10.74 3.56
C LEU A 19 -1.48 11.31 4.33
N PHE A 20 -0.26 10.99 3.89
CA PHE A 20 0.97 11.49 4.49
C PHE A 20 1.02 13.03 4.45
N LEU A 21 0.70 13.63 3.29
CA LEU A 21 0.71 15.09 3.13
C LEU A 21 -0.34 15.78 4.00
N GLN A 22 -1.53 15.20 4.13
CA GLN A 22 -2.58 15.72 5.01
C GLN A 22 -2.15 15.71 6.47
N ARG A 23 -1.54 14.61 6.94
CA ARG A 23 -1.11 14.47 8.33
C ARG A 23 0.18 15.19 8.66
N SER A 24 1.04 15.43 7.67
CA SER A 24 2.24 16.25 7.84
C SER A 24 1.95 17.69 8.24
N GLN A 25 0.73 18.19 8.01
CA GLN A 25 0.30 19.55 8.38
C GLN A 25 -0.42 19.62 9.73
N GLY A 26 -0.77 18.47 10.32
CA GLY A 26 -1.52 18.36 11.57
C GLY A 26 -0.65 18.03 12.78
N ALA A 27 -1.30 17.61 13.87
CA ALA A 27 -0.60 17.11 15.05
C ALA A 27 0.21 15.85 14.69
N PRO A 28 1.46 15.72 15.17
CA PRO A 28 2.31 14.57 14.87
C PRO A 28 1.73 13.31 15.51
N ARG A 29 0.96 12.55 14.73
CA ARG A 29 0.30 11.31 15.15
C ARG A 29 1.05 10.06 14.70
N ASP A 30 1.59 10.10 13.49
CA ASP A 30 2.25 8.94 12.87
C ASP A 30 3.72 9.23 12.60
N HIS A 31 4.53 8.17 12.63
CA HIS A 31 5.94 8.26 12.25
C HIS A 31 6.14 7.98 10.77
N LEU A 32 7.12 8.66 10.16
CA LEU A 32 7.51 8.49 8.75
C LEU A 32 7.77 7.03 8.35
N TRP A 33 8.32 6.23 9.26
CA TRP A 33 8.64 4.83 8.98
C TRP A 33 7.40 3.97 8.69
N GLN A 34 6.22 4.32 9.22
CA GLN A 34 4.98 3.59 8.96
C GLN A 34 4.56 3.76 7.48
N TYR A 35 4.71 4.97 6.94
CA TYR A 35 4.50 5.25 5.53
C TYR A 35 5.53 4.56 4.64
N LEU A 36 6.79 4.49 5.09
CA LEU A 36 7.85 3.76 4.38
C LEU A 36 7.53 2.26 4.29
N VAL A 37 7.08 1.64 5.38
CA VAL A 37 6.68 0.22 5.39
C VAL A 37 5.53 -0.03 4.42
N ALA A 38 4.49 0.82 4.43
CA ALA A 38 3.37 0.70 3.51
C ALA A 38 3.81 0.89 2.04
N ALA A 39 4.69 1.85 1.79
CA ALA A 39 5.27 2.12 0.48
C ALA A 39 6.06 0.91 -0.07
N ILE A 40 6.89 0.29 0.77
CA ILE A 40 7.62 -0.92 0.42
C ILE A 40 6.64 -2.07 0.12
N GLY A 41 5.61 -2.25 0.95
CA GLY A 41 4.57 -3.26 0.72
C GLY A 41 3.88 -3.13 -0.65
N CYS A 42 3.52 -1.90 -1.04
CA CYS A 42 2.99 -1.61 -2.37
C CYS A 42 3.99 -1.94 -3.49
N ALA A 43 5.25 -1.51 -3.36
CA ALA A 43 6.28 -1.76 -4.36
C ALA A 43 6.55 -3.26 -4.55
N THR A 44 6.67 -4.01 -3.45
CA THR A 44 6.89 -5.46 -3.50
C THR A 44 5.67 -6.20 -4.05
N THR A 45 4.46 -5.77 -3.70
CA THR A 45 3.22 -6.32 -4.28
C THR A 45 3.18 -6.13 -5.79
N ASN A 46 3.56 -4.94 -6.27
CA ASN A 46 3.58 -4.67 -7.71
C ASN A 46 4.61 -5.54 -8.43
N TYR A 47 5.82 -5.62 -7.88
CA TYR A 47 6.89 -6.43 -8.44
C TYR A 47 6.49 -7.91 -8.54
N LEU A 48 6.01 -8.50 -7.43
CA LEU A 48 5.60 -9.91 -7.42
C LEU A 48 4.41 -10.18 -8.34
N GLY A 49 3.42 -9.28 -8.38
CA GLY A 49 2.26 -9.42 -9.25
C GLY A 49 2.63 -9.38 -10.73
N ASN A 50 3.53 -8.47 -11.12
CA ASN A 50 4.03 -8.38 -12.49
C ASN A 50 4.86 -9.59 -12.89
N GLU A 51 5.69 -10.11 -11.97
CA GLU A 51 6.49 -11.30 -12.23
C GLU A 51 5.63 -12.57 -12.30
N ALA A 52 4.53 -12.63 -11.54
CA ALA A 52 3.53 -13.69 -11.64
C ALA A 52 2.92 -13.77 -13.05
N ILE A 53 2.56 -12.62 -13.63
CA ILE A 53 2.01 -12.52 -14.99
C ILE A 53 3.05 -12.99 -16.02
N LYS A 54 4.29 -12.50 -15.95
CA LYS A 54 5.36 -12.88 -16.90
C LYS A 54 5.64 -14.39 -16.89
N GLN A 55 5.61 -15.01 -15.71
CA GLN A 55 5.92 -16.43 -15.54
C GLN A 55 4.68 -17.33 -15.64
N SER A 56 3.47 -16.75 -15.80
CA SER A 56 2.19 -17.48 -15.72
C SER A 56 2.06 -18.36 -14.46
N SER A 57 2.64 -17.91 -13.34
CA SER A 57 2.79 -18.70 -12.11
C SER A 57 1.69 -18.38 -11.10
N MET A 58 0.79 -19.34 -10.86
CA MET A 58 -0.34 -19.20 -9.92
C MET A 58 0.12 -18.90 -8.48
N SER A 59 1.24 -19.49 -8.03
CA SER A 59 1.78 -19.30 -6.68
C SER A 59 2.21 -17.85 -6.42
N TYR A 60 2.82 -17.20 -7.42
CA TYR A 60 3.23 -15.80 -7.31
C TYR A 60 2.03 -14.85 -7.31
N HIS A 61 0.97 -15.17 -8.05
CA HIS A 61 -0.29 -14.39 -7.96
C HIS A 61 -0.86 -14.42 -6.55
N PHE A 62 -0.90 -15.60 -5.93
CA PHE A 62 -1.38 -15.75 -4.56
C PHE A 62 -0.51 -14.96 -3.58
N ALA A 63 0.82 -15.06 -3.68
CA ALA A 63 1.74 -14.32 -2.82
C ALA A 63 1.58 -12.80 -2.98
N ALA A 64 1.45 -12.30 -4.22
CA ALA A 64 1.25 -10.88 -4.48
C ALA A 64 -0.09 -10.37 -3.90
N VAL A 65 -1.18 -11.11 -4.11
CA VAL A 65 -2.50 -10.73 -3.56
C VAL A 65 -2.48 -10.76 -2.03
N ALA A 66 -1.90 -11.80 -1.42
CA ALA A 66 -1.78 -11.88 0.03
C ALA A 66 -0.97 -10.72 0.61
N LEU A 67 0.15 -10.36 -0.01
CA LEU A 67 0.98 -9.22 0.40
C LEU A 67 0.26 -7.88 0.21
N GLY A 68 -0.47 -7.72 -0.90
CA GLY A 68 -1.27 -6.53 -1.17
C GLY A 68 -2.37 -6.34 -0.12
N LEU A 69 -3.10 -7.42 0.20
CA LEU A 69 -4.11 -7.41 1.27
C LEU A 69 -3.51 -7.14 2.64
N ALA A 70 -2.35 -7.71 2.97
CA ALA A 70 -1.65 -7.43 4.21
C ALA A 70 -1.21 -5.95 4.29
N THR A 71 -0.74 -5.38 3.18
CA THR A 71 -0.38 -3.96 3.09
C THR A 71 -1.62 -3.07 3.30
N LEU A 72 -2.74 -3.40 2.66
CA LEU A 72 -4.00 -2.68 2.86
C LEU A 72 -4.51 -2.78 4.30
N ALA A 73 -4.42 -3.96 4.92
CA ALA A 73 -4.78 -4.15 6.31
C ALA A 73 -3.88 -3.32 7.24
N PHE A 74 -2.57 -3.29 6.99
CA PHE A 74 -1.64 -2.44 7.74
C PHE A 74 -2.04 -0.95 7.63
N ILE A 75 -2.34 -0.47 6.43
CA ILE A 75 -2.80 0.91 6.23
C ILE A 75 -4.10 1.16 7.00
N TRP A 76 -5.05 0.22 6.95
CA TRP A 76 -6.33 0.40 7.61
C TRP A 76 -6.23 0.40 9.14
N PHE A 77 -5.46 -0.51 9.74
CA PHE A 77 -5.39 -0.67 11.20
C PHE A 77 -4.36 0.23 11.87
N ILE A 78 -3.21 0.48 11.24
CA ILE A 78 -2.11 1.27 11.80
C ILE A 78 -2.25 2.74 11.38
N LEU A 79 -2.34 2.99 10.07
CA LEU A 79 -2.49 4.36 9.59
C LEU A 79 -3.93 4.86 9.80
N GLN A 80 -4.96 4.02 9.78
CA GLN A 80 -6.35 4.43 10.07
C GLN A 80 -6.78 5.70 9.31
N PRO A 81 -6.82 5.69 7.97
CA PRO A 81 -7.02 6.87 7.15
C PRO A 81 -8.33 7.64 7.42
N PHE A 82 -9.34 6.98 7.98
CA PHE A 82 -10.68 7.54 8.19
C PHE A 82 -11.03 7.81 9.65
N THR A 83 -10.10 7.64 10.59
CA THR A 83 -10.36 8.01 11.99
C THR A 83 -10.33 9.53 12.11
N ASN A 84 -11.46 10.11 12.55
CA ASN A 84 -11.55 11.53 12.85
C ASN A 84 -10.92 11.79 14.22
N ASP A 85 -9.83 12.56 14.28
CA ASP A 85 -9.22 13.05 15.53
C ASP A 85 -10.09 14.19 16.15
N GLN A 86 -11.39 13.96 16.28
CA GLN A 86 -12.33 14.86 16.98
C GLN A 86 -12.57 14.28 18.38
N SER A 87 -11.57 14.39 19.27
CA SER A 87 -11.74 14.18 20.71
C SER A 87 -10.85 15.12 21.50
#